data_AF-A0A2T0MWH4-F1
#
_entry.id   AF-A0A2T0MWH4-F1
#
_cell.length_a   1.000
_cell.length_b   1.000
_cell.length_c   1.000
_cell.angle_alpha   90.00
_cell.angle_beta   90.00
_cell.angle_gamma   90.00
#
_symmetry.space_group_name_H-M   'P 1'
#
loop_
_entity.id
_entity.type
_entity.pdbx_description
1 polymer ?
#
loop_
_entity_poly.entity_id
_entity_poly.type
_entity_poly.pdbx_seq_one_letter_code
_entity_poly.pdbx_strand_id
1 'polypeptide(L)'
;MAKPVGAITRGTTGYNRLRRCDRWIAAVHGPLLRSAGRPLVVDLGYGASHTTTLELFTRLRRVVPGVEVVGIEIDPARVAVAKPYEREGLSFRLGGFELPVPRPPTLVRAFNVLRQYGEEEAWRYWDALTGRLAPGGVLVEGTSSENGRRAVWAGLTAGGPRTITFSARFEAFERPSDLADRLPKTLIHRNVPGERIHAFLSDFDRAWAVSAPYGAHGRRQRWLAAIQALSASWPVPMRPPLGGVARWRLGELTLPWSAVDPRA
;
A
#
# COMPACT_ATOMS: atom_id res chain seq x y z
N MET A 1 -27.34 14.27 7.71
CA MET A 1 -26.22 13.35 7.47
C MET A 1 -24.97 13.96 8.09
N ALA A 2 -24.18 13.20 8.85
CA ALA A 2 -22.92 13.69 9.42
C ALA A 2 -21.92 14.00 8.29
N LYS A 3 -21.13 15.07 8.44
CA LYS A 3 -20.09 15.44 7.48
C LYS A 3 -18.99 14.36 7.48
N PRO A 4 -18.49 13.90 6.31
CA PRO A 4 -17.44 12.89 6.29
C PRO A 4 -16.16 13.38 6.97
N VAL A 5 -15.45 12.47 7.66
CA VAL A 5 -14.20 12.80 8.34
C VAL A 5 -13.03 12.63 7.39
N GLY A 6 -12.35 13.72 7.07
CA GLY A 6 -11.15 13.72 6.24
C GLY A 6 -11.07 14.93 5.32
N ALA A 7 -10.23 14.82 4.30
CA ALA A 7 -9.99 15.86 3.30
C ALA A 7 -9.98 15.24 1.90
N ILE A 8 -10.41 16.01 0.92
CA ILE A 8 -10.43 15.59 -0.49
C ILE A 8 -9.01 15.28 -0.95
N THR A 9 -8.83 14.12 -1.58
CA THR A 9 -7.54 13.74 -2.15
C THR A 9 -7.16 14.64 -3.33
N ARG A 10 -5.89 15.06 -3.37
CA ARG A 10 -5.32 15.87 -4.46
C ARG A 10 -4.64 14.98 -5.51
N GLY A 11 -4.76 15.37 -6.78
CA GLY A 11 -4.10 14.75 -7.93
C GLY A 11 -5.02 13.94 -8.83
N THR A 12 -4.49 13.46 -9.96
CA THR A 12 -5.26 12.70 -10.96
C THR A 12 -5.35 11.22 -10.58
N THR A 13 -6.45 10.59 -10.97
CA THR A 13 -6.63 9.14 -10.84
C THR A 13 -6.38 8.50 -12.20
N GLY A 14 -5.40 7.59 -12.28
CA GLY A 14 -4.99 6.94 -13.51
C GLY A 14 -5.25 5.44 -13.50
N TYR A 15 -5.54 4.88 -14.68
CA TYR A 15 -5.65 3.43 -14.86
C TYR A 15 -4.40 2.70 -14.39
N ASN A 16 -4.60 1.59 -13.71
CA ASN A 16 -3.55 0.72 -13.18
C ASN A 16 -2.54 1.40 -12.24
N ARG A 17 -2.85 2.58 -11.71
CA ARG A 17 -1.98 3.31 -10.78
C ARG A 17 -1.64 2.47 -9.54
N LEU A 18 -2.61 1.71 -9.03
CA LEU A 18 -2.46 0.90 -7.82
C LEU A 18 -2.23 -0.58 -8.09
N ARG A 19 -2.03 -0.98 -9.36
CA ARG A 19 -1.90 -2.38 -9.80
C ARG A 19 -0.86 -3.18 -9.01
N ARG A 20 0.25 -2.54 -8.62
CA ARG A 20 1.32 -3.17 -7.84
C ARG A 20 0.83 -3.57 -6.45
N CYS A 21 0.22 -2.63 -5.73
CA CYS A 21 -0.41 -2.89 -4.44
C CYS A 21 -1.55 -3.91 -4.58
N ASP A 22 -2.42 -3.81 -5.58
CA ASP A 22 -3.54 -4.75 -5.74
C ASP A 22 -3.07 -6.21 -5.90
N ARG A 23 -2.00 -6.42 -6.68
CA ARG A 23 -1.38 -7.74 -6.86
C ARG A 23 -0.67 -8.21 -5.59
N TRP A 24 -0.14 -7.29 -4.80
CA TRP A 24 0.43 -7.59 -3.49
C TRP A 24 -0.68 -7.99 -2.51
N ILE A 25 -1.77 -7.23 -2.41
CA ILE A 25 -2.95 -7.56 -1.59
C ILE A 25 -3.50 -8.94 -1.95
N ALA A 26 -3.73 -9.21 -3.25
CA ALA A 26 -4.26 -10.50 -3.70
C ALA A 26 -3.36 -11.68 -3.31
N ALA A 27 -2.04 -11.50 -3.33
CA ALA A 27 -1.08 -12.55 -3.00
C ALA A 27 -0.87 -12.71 -1.48
N VAL A 28 -0.76 -11.61 -0.75
CA VAL A 28 -0.42 -11.60 0.68
C VAL A 28 -1.66 -11.78 1.56
N HIS A 29 -2.76 -11.12 1.21
CA HIS A 29 -4.00 -11.15 1.99
C HIS A 29 -5.11 -11.99 1.33
N GLY A 30 -4.84 -12.62 0.18
CA GLY A 30 -5.76 -13.58 -0.45
C GLY A 30 -6.23 -14.69 0.51
N PRO A 31 -5.34 -15.35 1.28
CA PRO A 31 -5.76 -16.35 2.27
C PRO A 31 -6.71 -15.78 3.34
N LEU A 32 -6.39 -14.62 3.90
CA LEU A 32 -7.23 -13.92 4.89
C LEU A 32 -8.63 -13.61 4.33
N LEU A 33 -8.69 -13.10 3.10
CA LEU A 33 -9.96 -12.78 2.45
C LEU A 33 -10.77 -14.03 2.13
N ARG A 34 -10.13 -15.16 1.74
CA ARG A 34 -10.84 -16.43 1.49
C ARG A 34 -11.34 -17.09 2.76
N SER A 35 -10.65 -16.92 3.89
CA SER A 35 -11.09 -17.49 5.18
C SER A 35 -12.25 -16.71 5.81
N ALA A 36 -12.48 -15.47 5.41
CA ALA A 36 -13.63 -14.70 5.87
C ALA A 36 -14.91 -15.18 5.17
N GLY A 37 -15.97 -15.45 5.93
CA GLY A 37 -17.25 -15.93 5.36
C GLY A 37 -17.93 -14.91 4.44
N ARG A 38 -17.76 -13.60 4.72
CA ARG A 38 -18.26 -12.49 3.88
C ARG A 38 -17.21 -11.38 3.77
N PRO A 39 -16.13 -11.58 2.99
CA PRO A 39 -15.00 -10.66 2.96
C PRO A 39 -15.43 -9.29 2.42
N LEU A 40 -15.21 -8.25 3.24
CA LEU A 40 -15.45 -6.86 2.88
C LEU A 40 -14.11 -6.14 2.73
N VAL A 41 -13.90 -5.54 1.58
CA VAL A 41 -12.74 -4.69 1.29
C VAL A 41 -13.20 -3.26 1.07
N VAL A 42 -12.53 -2.32 1.72
CA VAL A 42 -12.78 -0.89 1.53
C VAL A 42 -11.62 -0.26 0.77
N ASP A 43 -11.93 0.47 -0.28
CA ASP A 43 -11.00 1.42 -0.91
C ASP A 43 -11.33 2.83 -0.43
N LEU A 44 -10.53 3.34 0.51
CA LEU A 44 -10.71 4.64 1.12
C LEU A 44 -10.01 5.71 0.28
N GLY A 45 -10.76 6.74 -0.11
CA GLY A 45 -10.25 7.88 -0.87
C GLY A 45 -9.87 7.52 -2.30
N TYR A 46 -10.76 6.86 -3.03
CA TYR A 46 -10.49 6.38 -4.40
C TYR A 46 -10.23 7.51 -5.41
N GLY A 47 -10.54 8.76 -5.05
CA GLY A 47 -10.18 9.93 -5.83
C GLY A 47 -11.18 10.25 -6.94
N ALA A 48 -10.71 10.99 -7.95
CA ALA A 48 -11.55 11.57 -9.00
C ALA A 48 -12.24 10.54 -9.91
N SER A 49 -11.84 9.27 -9.88
CA SER A 49 -12.44 8.21 -10.70
C SER A 49 -12.63 6.92 -9.92
N HIS A 50 -13.73 6.23 -10.19
CA HIS A 50 -14.06 4.87 -9.70
C HIS A 50 -13.03 3.80 -10.07
N THR A 51 -12.13 4.10 -11.03
CA THR A 51 -11.22 3.15 -11.68
C THR A 51 -10.40 2.34 -10.68
N THR A 52 -9.81 2.98 -9.67
CA THR A 52 -8.95 2.27 -8.69
C THR A 52 -9.73 1.25 -7.86
N THR A 53 -10.98 1.57 -7.49
CA THR A 53 -11.88 0.65 -6.77
C THR A 53 -12.32 -0.50 -7.67
N LEU A 54 -12.74 -0.19 -8.90
CA LEU A 54 -13.18 -1.19 -9.87
C LEU A 54 -12.06 -2.18 -10.23
N GLU A 55 -10.85 -1.68 -10.39
CA GLU A 55 -9.67 -2.49 -10.65
C GLU A 55 -9.31 -3.41 -9.47
N LEU A 56 -9.39 -2.89 -8.25
CA LEU A 56 -9.22 -3.69 -7.02
C LEU A 56 -10.24 -4.82 -6.97
N PHE A 57 -11.53 -4.48 -7.15
CA PHE A 57 -12.63 -5.44 -7.21
C PHE A 57 -12.39 -6.53 -8.25
N THR A 58 -12.08 -6.12 -9.49
CA THR A 58 -11.87 -7.05 -10.60
C THR A 58 -10.71 -8.01 -10.33
N ARG A 59 -9.64 -7.55 -9.69
CA ARG A 59 -8.49 -8.40 -9.32
C ARG A 59 -8.82 -9.34 -8.19
N LEU A 60 -9.46 -8.85 -7.13
CA LEU A 60 -9.79 -9.67 -5.97
C LEU A 60 -10.85 -10.72 -6.30
N ARG A 61 -11.86 -10.41 -7.11
CA ARG A 61 -12.88 -11.38 -7.53
C ARG A 61 -12.31 -12.62 -8.24
N ARG A 62 -11.16 -12.50 -8.90
CA ARG A 62 -10.48 -13.66 -9.52
C ARG A 62 -9.90 -14.65 -8.52
N VAL A 63 -9.60 -14.21 -7.30
CA VAL A 63 -8.93 -15.02 -6.26
C VAL A 63 -9.75 -15.20 -4.98
N VAL A 64 -10.82 -14.41 -4.84
CA VAL A 64 -11.81 -14.40 -3.76
C VAL A 64 -13.18 -14.16 -4.42
N PRO A 65 -13.84 -15.19 -4.97
CA PRO A 65 -15.08 -15.01 -5.74
C PRO A 65 -16.21 -14.32 -4.98
N GLY A 66 -16.27 -14.43 -3.64
CA GLY A 66 -17.29 -13.80 -2.79
C GLY A 66 -16.93 -12.41 -2.24
N VAL A 67 -15.88 -11.75 -2.73
CA VAL A 67 -15.45 -10.44 -2.19
C VAL A 67 -16.46 -9.33 -2.50
N GLU A 68 -16.81 -8.57 -1.46
CA GLU A 68 -17.51 -7.30 -1.58
C GLU A 68 -16.48 -6.17 -1.45
N VAL A 69 -16.50 -5.20 -2.38
CA VAL A 69 -15.64 -4.02 -2.38
C VAL A 69 -16.49 -2.77 -2.30
N VAL A 70 -16.14 -1.86 -1.39
CA VAL A 70 -16.77 -0.55 -1.24
C VAL A 70 -15.74 0.54 -1.49
N GLY A 71 -15.96 1.37 -2.51
CA GLY A 71 -15.23 2.62 -2.67
C GLY A 71 -15.83 3.71 -1.80
N ILE A 72 -15.01 4.34 -0.97
CA ILE A 72 -15.42 5.44 -0.09
C ILE A 72 -14.71 6.72 -0.54
N GLU A 73 -15.47 7.79 -0.77
CA GLU A 73 -14.94 9.10 -1.13
C GLU A 73 -15.72 10.21 -0.41
N ILE A 74 -15.01 11.27 -0.03
CA ILE A 74 -15.55 12.39 0.75
C ILE A 74 -16.31 13.40 -0.11
N ASP A 75 -16.02 13.45 -1.41
CA ASP A 75 -16.66 14.36 -2.37
C ASP A 75 -17.91 13.70 -2.98
N PRO A 76 -19.12 14.23 -2.73
CA PRO A 76 -20.36 13.68 -3.26
C PRO A 76 -20.42 13.69 -4.79
N ALA A 77 -19.75 14.64 -5.47
CA ALA A 77 -19.71 14.68 -6.93
C ALA A 77 -18.90 13.50 -7.49
N ARG A 78 -17.76 13.17 -6.86
CA ARG A 78 -16.96 11.99 -7.23
C ARG A 78 -17.68 10.68 -6.95
N VAL A 79 -18.52 10.64 -5.91
CA VAL A 79 -19.42 9.50 -5.63
C VAL A 79 -20.48 9.37 -6.71
N ALA A 80 -21.14 10.46 -7.09
CA ALA A 80 -22.14 10.46 -8.15
C ALA A 80 -21.57 9.95 -9.49
N VAL A 81 -20.35 10.36 -9.86
CA VAL A 81 -19.65 9.87 -11.06
C VAL A 81 -19.32 8.37 -10.99
N ALA A 82 -19.11 7.83 -9.79
CA ALA A 82 -18.80 6.41 -9.60
C ALA A 82 -20.04 5.50 -9.57
N LYS A 83 -21.21 6.04 -9.21
CA LYS A 83 -22.46 5.27 -9.08
C LYS A 83 -22.84 4.42 -10.29
N PRO A 84 -22.72 4.89 -11.56
CA PRO A 84 -23.04 4.07 -12.72
C PRO A 84 -22.20 2.79 -12.87
N TYR A 85 -21.08 2.66 -12.14
CA TYR A 85 -20.18 1.51 -12.22
C TYR A 85 -20.46 0.44 -11.16
N GLU A 86 -21.42 0.68 -10.26
CA GLU A 86 -21.90 -0.30 -9.28
C GLU A 86 -22.37 -1.58 -9.97
N ARG A 87 -22.14 -2.70 -9.31
CA ARG A 87 -22.53 -4.03 -9.75
C ARG A 87 -22.52 -4.97 -8.55
N GLU A 88 -22.94 -6.22 -8.74
CA GLU A 88 -22.92 -7.20 -7.66
C GLU A 88 -21.53 -7.27 -7.00
N GLY A 89 -21.48 -6.99 -5.69
CA GLY A 89 -20.26 -6.96 -4.90
C GLY A 89 -19.36 -5.74 -5.05
N LEU A 90 -19.73 -4.71 -5.82
CA LEU A 90 -19.02 -3.43 -5.90
C LEU A 90 -20.00 -2.28 -5.70
N SER A 91 -19.75 -1.46 -4.67
CA SER A 91 -20.54 -0.25 -4.40
C SER A 91 -19.67 0.96 -4.09
N PHE A 92 -20.27 2.16 -4.17
CA PHE A 92 -19.62 3.43 -3.86
C PHE A 92 -20.44 4.20 -2.83
N ARG A 93 -19.76 4.78 -1.84
CA ARG A 93 -20.40 5.49 -0.73
C ARG A 93 -19.70 6.81 -0.42
N LEU A 94 -20.50 7.81 -0.05
CA LEU A 94 -20.01 9.03 0.56
C LEU A 94 -19.50 8.72 1.97
N GLY A 95 -18.26 9.10 2.27
CA GLY A 95 -17.67 8.90 3.58
C GLY A 95 -16.18 9.22 3.65
N GLY A 96 -15.61 9.01 4.83
CA GLY A 96 -14.19 9.19 5.13
C GLY A 96 -13.68 8.16 6.13
N PHE A 97 -12.86 8.58 7.09
CA PHE A 97 -12.23 7.69 8.08
C PHE A 97 -13.22 6.97 9.01
N GLU A 98 -14.48 7.39 9.06
CA GLU A 98 -15.54 6.70 9.77
C GLU A 98 -15.98 5.39 9.11
N LEU A 99 -15.63 5.18 7.84
CA LEU A 99 -15.94 3.99 7.03
C LEU A 99 -17.43 3.60 7.09
N PRO A 100 -18.35 4.32 6.41
CA PRO A 100 -19.79 4.05 6.48
C PRO A 100 -20.20 2.76 5.71
N VAL A 101 -19.75 1.61 6.22
CA VAL A 101 -19.99 0.27 5.68
C VAL A 101 -20.81 -0.57 6.65
N PRO A 102 -21.58 -1.57 6.16
CA PRO A 102 -22.55 -2.30 6.99
C PRO A 102 -21.90 -3.27 8.00
N ARG A 103 -20.60 -3.53 7.89
CA ARG A 103 -19.85 -4.41 8.79
C ARG A 103 -18.36 -4.01 8.83
N PRO A 104 -17.61 -4.38 9.87
CA PRO A 104 -16.17 -4.20 9.91
C PRO A 104 -15.48 -4.79 8.67
N PRO A 105 -14.64 -4.03 7.94
CA PRO A 105 -13.93 -4.55 6.79
C PRO A 105 -12.81 -5.52 7.18
N THR A 106 -12.64 -6.58 6.37
CA THR A 106 -11.49 -7.49 6.46
C THR A 106 -10.22 -6.83 5.95
N LEU A 107 -10.34 -5.92 4.99
CA LEU A 107 -9.21 -5.13 4.48
C LEU A 107 -9.63 -3.69 4.17
N VAL A 108 -8.81 -2.73 4.57
CA VAL A 108 -8.90 -1.34 4.10
C VAL A 108 -7.65 -1.03 3.28
N ARG A 109 -7.82 -0.53 2.05
CA ARG A 109 -6.76 0.09 1.24
C ARG A 109 -6.93 1.61 1.33
N ALA A 110 -5.89 2.32 1.75
CA ALA A 110 -5.89 3.78 1.87
C ALA A 110 -4.66 4.36 1.15
N PHE A 111 -4.74 4.49 -0.17
CA PHE A 111 -3.62 4.96 -0.98
C PHE A 111 -3.72 6.45 -1.28
N ASN A 112 -2.63 7.19 -1.04
CA ASN A 112 -2.52 8.63 -1.26
C ASN A 112 -3.48 9.48 -0.42
N VAL A 113 -4.11 8.88 0.59
CA VAL A 113 -5.08 9.52 1.50
C VAL A 113 -4.39 10.36 2.55
N LEU A 114 -3.31 9.86 3.17
CA LEU A 114 -2.71 10.53 4.33
C LEU A 114 -1.68 11.61 3.99
N ARG A 115 -1.39 11.84 2.70
CA ARG A 115 -0.28 12.70 2.24
C ARG A 115 -0.43 14.15 2.64
N GLN A 116 -1.66 14.65 2.72
CA GLN A 116 -1.97 16.04 3.07
C GLN A 116 -2.02 16.31 4.58
N TYR A 117 -1.88 15.30 5.43
CA TYR A 117 -1.95 15.45 6.88
C TYR A 117 -0.57 15.63 7.51
N GLY A 118 -0.54 16.08 8.76
CA GLY A 118 0.64 16.02 9.62
C GLY A 118 1.01 14.59 10.01
N GLU A 119 2.24 14.42 10.53
CA GLU A 119 2.73 13.11 11.01
C GLU A 119 1.88 12.58 12.17
N GLU A 120 1.60 13.40 13.19
CA GLU A 120 0.77 13.01 14.33
C GLU A 120 -0.66 12.63 13.93
N GLU A 121 -1.24 13.35 12.98
CA GLU A 121 -2.55 13.03 12.43
C GLU A 121 -2.54 11.69 11.71
N ALA A 122 -1.48 11.38 10.95
CA ALA A 122 -1.35 10.12 10.24
C ALA A 122 -1.35 8.93 11.22
N TRP A 123 -0.65 9.05 12.36
CA TRP A 123 -0.70 8.05 13.44
C TRP A 123 -2.11 7.88 14.01
N ARG A 124 -2.80 8.99 14.32
CA ARG A 124 -4.19 8.94 14.82
C ARG A 124 -5.15 8.29 13.83
N TYR A 125 -5.00 8.55 12.53
CA TYR A 125 -5.83 7.92 11.52
C TYR A 125 -5.51 6.45 11.29
N TRP A 126 -4.26 6.01 11.52
CA TRP A 126 -3.94 4.58 11.57
C TRP A 126 -4.69 3.88 12.71
N ASP A 127 -4.70 4.46 13.91
CA ASP A 127 -5.43 3.90 15.06
C ASP A 127 -6.95 3.88 14.79
N ALA A 128 -7.50 4.99 14.26
CA ALA A 128 -8.92 5.07 13.94
C ALA A 128 -9.37 4.05 12.88
N LEU A 129 -8.56 3.83 11.83
CA LEU A 129 -8.88 2.87 10.78
C LEU A 129 -8.70 1.43 11.25
N THR A 130 -7.63 1.14 11.99
CA THR A 130 -7.37 -0.22 12.49
C THR A 130 -8.39 -0.65 13.55
N GLY A 131 -8.90 0.28 14.36
CA GLY A 131 -9.99 0.04 15.31
C GLY A 131 -11.34 -0.29 14.67
N ARG A 132 -11.49 -0.11 13.35
CA ARG A 132 -12.71 -0.43 12.60
C ARG A 132 -12.64 -1.76 11.86
N LEU A 133 -11.48 -2.41 11.83
CA LEU A 133 -11.28 -3.66 11.09
C LEU A 133 -12.05 -4.82 11.74
N ALA A 134 -12.44 -5.80 10.92
CA ALA A 134 -12.88 -7.09 11.43
C ALA A 134 -11.75 -7.76 12.24
N PRO A 135 -12.05 -8.74 13.12
CA PRO A 135 -11.03 -9.55 13.77
C PRO A 135 -10.05 -10.15 12.75
N GLY A 136 -8.75 -9.94 12.97
CA GLY A 136 -7.70 -10.37 12.03
C GLY A 136 -7.59 -9.55 10.73
N GLY A 137 -8.39 -8.49 10.59
CA GLY A 137 -8.39 -7.60 9.43
C GLY A 137 -7.11 -6.76 9.34
N VAL A 138 -6.89 -6.20 8.15
CA VAL A 138 -5.66 -5.46 7.83
C VAL A 138 -5.93 -4.10 7.18
N LEU A 139 -5.10 -3.13 7.50
CA LEU A 139 -5.04 -1.85 6.78
C LEU A 139 -3.77 -1.85 5.91
N VAL A 140 -3.93 -1.47 4.64
CA VAL A 140 -2.85 -1.24 3.70
C VAL A 140 -2.86 0.25 3.34
N GLU A 141 -2.01 1.01 4.02
CA GLU A 141 -1.85 2.45 3.80
C GLU A 141 -0.60 2.70 2.98
N GLY A 142 -0.65 3.59 1.99
CA GLY A 142 0.55 3.86 1.22
C GLY A 142 0.45 5.02 0.28
N THR A 143 1.57 5.31 -0.37
CA THR A 143 1.68 6.37 -1.35
C THR A 143 2.25 5.82 -2.65
N SER A 144 1.69 6.28 -3.78
CA SER A 144 2.17 5.94 -5.12
C SER A 144 2.41 7.19 -5.97
N SER A 145 3.33 7.09 -6.91
CA SER A 145 3.45 8.06 -8.00
C SER A 145 2.16 8.10 -8.83
N GLU A 146 1.99 9.16 -9.60
CA GLU A 146 0.83 9.45 -10.45
C GLU A 146 0.63 8.33 -11.48
N ASN A 147 1.74 7.83 -12.04
CA ASN A 147 1.77 6.72 -12.98
C ASN A 147 1.83 5.32 -12.32
N GLY A 148 1.84 5.26 -10.99
CA GLY A 148 1.90 3.99 -10.24
C GLY A 148 3.21 3.21 -10.35
N ARG A 149 4.27 3.82 -10.90
CA ARG A 149 5.56 3.14 -11.12
C ARG A 149 6.43 3.05 -9.88
N ARG A 150 6.25 3.96 -8.91
CA ARG A 150 6.90 3.96 -7.60
C ARG A 150 5.82 3.97 -6.53
N ALA A 151 5.96 3.14 -5.50
CA ALA A 151 5.05 3.12 -4.37
C ALA A 151 5.73 2.54 -3.14
N VAL A 152 5.32 3.04 -1.96
CA VAL A 152 5.65 2.45 -0.67
C VAL A 152 4.36 2.36 0.15
N TRP A 153 4.16 1.24 0.85
CA TRP A 153 2.99 1.04 1.70
C TRP A 153 3.31 0.29 2.97
N ALA A 154 2.61 0.64 4.04
CA ALA A 154 2.56 -0.06 5.30
C ALA A 154 1.40 -1.06 5.32
N GLY A 155 1.64 -2.23 5.93
CA GLY A 155 0.60 -3.20 6.29
C GLY A 155 0.41 -3.18 7.79
N LEU A 156 -0.81 -2.98 8.26
CA LEU A 156 -1.16 -2.80 9.66
C LEU A 156 -2.25 -3.77 10.10
N THR A 157 -2.27 -4.05 11.39
CA THR A 157 -3.31 -4.81 12.09
C THR A 157 -3.82 -3.98 13.26
N ALA A 158 -4.83 -4.46 13.99
CA ALA A 158 -5.26 -3.86 15.25
C ALA A 158 -4.13 -3.72 16.29
N GLY A 159 -3.08 -4.56 16.21
CA GLY A 159 -1.90 -4.44 17.07
C GLY A 159 -0.78 -3.55 16.50
N GLY A 160 -1.07 -2.68 15.54
CA GLY A 160 -0.12 -1.74 14.94
C GLY A 160 0.50 -2.20 13.62
N PRO A 161 1.48 -1.42 13.11
CA PRO A 161 2.12 -1.69 11.84
C PRO A 161 2.99 -2.95 11.88
N ARG A 162 2.92 -3.74 10.82
CA ARG A 162 3.57 -5.06 10.71
C ARG A 162 4.62 -5.11 9.63
N THR A 163 4.34 -4.49 8.49
CA THR A 163 5.23 -4.52 7.33
C THR A 163 5.35 -3.15 6.69
N ILE A 164 6.48 -2.88 6.04
CA ILE A 164 6.61 -1.85 5.01
C ILE A 164 7.05 -2.51 3.70
N THR A 165 6.47 -2.11 2.58
CA THR A 165 6.81 -2.64 1.26
C THR A 165 7.14 -1.52 0.31
N PHE A 166 8.33 -1.61 -0.28
CA PHE A 166 8.83 -0.77 -1.36
C PHE A 166 8.55 -1.46 -2.68
N SER A 167 8.07 -0.72 -3.67
CA SER A 167 7.76 -1.28 -4.98
C SER A 167 8.05 -0.30 -6.11
N ALA A 168 8.82 -0.75 -7.10
CA ALA A 168 9.21 0.04 -8.24
C ALA A 168 9.10 -0.72 -9.57
N ARG A 169 8.81 0.02 -10.65
CA ARG A 169 9.17 -0.41 -12.01
C ARG A 169 10.67 -0.13 -12.19
N PHE A 170 11.40 -1.08 -12.76
CA PHE A 170 12.86 -1.03 -12.82
C PHE A 170 13.41 0.17 -13.59
N GLU A 171 12.63 0.74 -14.52
CA GLU A 171 12.98 1.95 -15.27
C GLU A 171 12.47 3.25 -14.62
N ALA A 172 11.96 3.21 -13.38
CA ALA A 172 11.31 4.35 -12.73
C ALA A 172 12.09 4.92 -11.53
N PHE A 173 13.34 4.53 -11.35
CA PHE A 173 14.28 5.01 -10.34
C PHE A 173 15.71 4.87 -10.87
N GLU A 174 16.65 5.68 -10.39
CA GLU A 174 18.08 5.50 -10.64
C GLU A 174 18.77 4.73 -9.49
N ARG A 175 18.32 4.98 -8.27
CA ARG A 175 18.73 4.25 -7.07
C ARG A 175 17.55 3.97 -6.12
N PRO A 176 17.62 2.93 -5.28
CA PRO A 176 16.52 2.57 -4.39
C PRO A 176 15.97 3.70 -3.52
N SER A 177 16.84 4.60 -3.03
CA SER A 177 16.41 5.75 -2.21
C SER A 177 15.49 6.75 -2.94
N ASP A 178 15.37 6.69 -4.27
CA ASP A 178 14.38 7.48 -5.02
C ASP A 178 12.93 7.10 -4.69
N LEU A 179 12.71 6.01 -3.95
CA LEU A 179 11.40 5.63 -3.39
C LEU A 179 11.05 6.39 -2.10
N ALA A 180 11.99 7.13 -1.50
CA ALA A 180 11.78 7.89 -0.27
C ALA A 180 10.63 8.91 -0.38
N ASP A 181 10.47 9.51 -1.56
CA ASP A 181 9.38 10.47 -1.84
C ASP A 181 7.98 9.85 -1.82
N ARG A 182 7.89 8.51 -1.68
CA ARG A 182 6.65 7.76 -1.51
C ARG A 182 6.49 7.14 -0.13
N LEU A 183 7.38 7.43 0.83
CA LEU A 183 7.20 6.96 2.19
C LEU A 183 5.85 7.43 2.77
N PRO A 184 5.20 6.60 3.61
CA PRO A 184 4.07 7.02 4.43
C PRO A 184 4.37 8.30 5.20
N LYS A 185 3.33 9.07 5.54
CA LYS A 185 3.50 10.32 6.30
C LYS A 185 4.17 10.09 7.65
N THR A 186 3.99 8.90 8.22
CA THR A 186 4.61 8.40 9.45
C THR A 186 6.12 8.14 9.35
N LEU A 187 6.71 8.19 8.15
CA LEU A 187 8.14 7.95 7.92
C LEU A 187 8.84 9.00 7.05
N ILE A 188 8.12 9.71 6.17
CA ILE A 188 8.76 10.54 5.14
C ILE A 188 9.66 11.64 5.72
N HIS A 189 9.24 12.26 6.82
CA HIS A 189 10.01 13.30 7.52
C HIS A 189 11.10 12.73 8.44
N ARG A 190 11.07 11.41 8.69
CA ARG A 190 12.08 10.66 9.44
C ARG A 190 13.21 10.17 8.54
N ASN A 191 13.17 10.41 7.23
CA ASN A 191 14.26 10.05 6.33
C ASN A 191 15.43 11.05 6.42
N VAL A 192 16.07 11.09 7.59
CA VAL A 192 17.22 11.95 7.92
C VAL A 192 18.33 11.13 8.61
N PRO A 193 19.60 11.56 8.56
CA PRO A 193 20.68 10.85 9.24
C PRO A 193 20.38 10.59 10.73
N GLY A 194 20.68 9.37 11.20
CA GLY A 194 20.39 8.90 12.55
C GLY A 194 19.10 8.08 12.67
N GLU A 195 18.17 8.21 11.72
CA GLU A 195 16.92 7.44 11.71
C GLU A 195 17.05 6.11 10.96
N ARG A 196 16.33 5.08 11.42
CA ARG A 196 16.43 3.72 10.88
C ARG A 196 16.04 3.64 9.40
N ILE A 197 15.01 4.39 8.99
CA ILE A 197 14.57 4.43 7.59
C ILE A 197 15.63 5.03 6.66
N HIS A 198 16.37 6.05 7.13
CA HIS A 198 17.47 6.64 6.38
C HIS A 198 18.65 5.65 6.26
N ALA A 199 18.98 4.95 7.35
CA ALA A 199 19.99 3.90 7.34
C ALA A 199 19.63 2.78 6.34
N PHE A 200 18.38 2.31 6.36
CA PHE A 200 17.87 1.32 5.42
C PHE A 200 18.05 1.74 3.96
N LEU A 201 17.61 2.94 3.60
CA LEU A 201 17.69 3.43 2.22
C LEU A 201 19.15 3.64 1.78
N SER A 202 20.02 4.10 2.69
CA SER A 202 21.45 4.25 2.44
C SER A 202 22.14 2.91 2.19
N ASP A 203 21.82 1.89 2.99
CA ASP A 203 22.33 0.54 2.80
C ASP A 203 21.76 -0.11 1.53
N PHE A 204 20.51 0.19 1.18
CA PHE A 204 19.93 -0.30 -0.06
C PHE A 204 20.60 0.34 -1.28
N ASP A 205 20.90 1.64 -1.25
CA ASP A 205 21.70 2.30 -2.28
C ASP A 205 23.11 1.69 -2.40
N ARG A 206 23.75 1.38 -1.26
CA ARG A 206 25.05 0.70 -1.24
C ARG A 206 24.96 -0.70 -1.87
N ALA A 207 23.97 -1.49 -1.48
CA ALA A 207 23.72 -2.83 -2.04
C ALA A 207 23.45 -2.77 -3.56
N TRP A 208 22.73 -1.74 -4.02
CA TRP A 208 22.50 -1.47 -5.43
C TRP A 208 23.78 -1.08 -6.18
N ALA A 209 24.65 -0.26 -5.56
CA ALA A 209 25.92 0.16 -6.13
C ALA A 209 26.89 -1.02 -6.29
N VAL A 210 27.09 -1.83 -5.25
CA VAL A 210 27.97 -3.01 -5.33
C VAL A 210 27.44 -4.07 -6.30
N SER A 211 26.13 -4.09 -6.54
CA SER A 211 25.49 -4.98 -7.52
C SER A 211 25.55 -4.46 -8.96
N ALA A 212 26.22 -3.33 -9.23
CA ALA A 212 26.32 -2.75 -10.57
C ALA A 212 26.77 -3.74 -11.68
N PRO A 213 27.71 -4.68 -11.46
CA PRO A 213 28.11 -5.66 -12.48
C PRO A 213 26.93 -6.51 -13.02
N TYR A 214 25.93 -6.80 -12.19
CA TYR A 214 24.72 -7.53 -12.61
C TYR A 214 23.84 -6.72 -13.57
N GLY A 215 24.09 -5.42 -13.72
CA GLY A 215 23.41 -4.54 -14.67
C GLY A 215 23.53 -4.99 -16.12
N ALA A 216 24.63 -5.67 -16.49
CA ALA A 216 24.81 -6.27 -17.82
C ALA A 216 23.72 -7.32 -18.15
N HIS A 217 23.12 -7.94 -17.14
CA HIS A 217 22.00 -8.89 -17.29
C HIS A 217 20.62 -8.24 -17.07
N GLY A 218 20.58 -6.91 -16.99
CA GLY A 218 19.37 -6.10 -16.84
C GLY A 218 19.08 -5.64 -15.42
N ARG A 219 18.35 -4.52 -15.30
CA ARG A 219 18.02 -3.87 -14.01
C ARG A 219 17.30 -4.79 -13.03
N ARG A 220 16.51 -5.76 -13.53
CA ARG A 220 15.87 -6.79 -12.70
C ARG A 220 16.90 -7.69 -12.01
N GLN A 221 17.94 -8.14 -12.71
CA GLN A 221 18.98 -8.99 -12.10
C GLN A 221 19.79 -8.20 -11.08
N ARG A 222 20.15 -6.96 -11.40
CA ARG A 222 20.76 -6.04 -10.44
C ARG A 222 19.90 -5.84 -9.19
N TRP A 223 18.58 -5.71 -9.34
CA TRP A 223 17.66 -5.58 -8.21
C TRP A 223 17.63 -6.83 -7.34
N LEU A 224 17.56 -8.03 -7.93
CA LEU A 224 17.61 -9.29 -7.19
C LEU A 224 18.93 -9.44 -6.42
N ALA A 225 20.06 -9.12 -7.06
CA ALA A 225 21.37 -9.15 -6.42
C ALA A 225 21.48 -8.14 -5.26
N ALA A 226 20.97 -6.92 -5.44
CA ALA A 226 20.95 -5.89 -4.40
C ALA A 226 20.12 -6.32 -3.20
N ILE A 227 18.94 -6.92 -3.40
CA ILE A 227 18.11 -7.44 -2.31
C ILE A 227 18.82 -8.61 -1.60
N GLN A 228 19.45 -9.50 -2.35
CA GLN A 228 20.21 -10.61 -1.76
C GLN A 228 21.36 -10.10 -0.88
N ALA A 229 22.11 -9.09 -1.34
CA ALA A 229 23.16 -8.45 -0.55
C ALA A 229 22.57 -7.74 0.70
N LEU A 230 21.47 -7.02 0.55
CA LEU A 230 20.79 -6.32 1.64
C LEU A 230 20.25 -7.28 2.72
N SER A 231 19.84 -8.49 2.33
CA SER A 231 19.33 -9.51 3.26
C SER A 231 20.37 -10.02 4.27
N ALA A 232 21.65 -9.73 4.06
CA ALA A 232 22.71 -10.06 5.02
C ALA A 232 22.69 -9.17 6.28
N SER A 233 22.16 -7.94 6.17
CA SER A 233 22.12 -6.97 7.28
C SER A 233 20.71 -6.51 7.65
N TRP A 234 19.72 -6.74 6.79
CA TRP A 234 18.33 -6.37 7.02
C TRP A 234 17.41 -7.59 7.04
N PRO A 235 16.34 -7.59 7.86
CA PRO A 235 15.42 -8.73 8.01
C PRO A 235 14.45 -8.85 6.81
N VAL A 236 15.00 -9.04 5.61
CA VAL A 236 14.25 -9.21 4.37
C VAL A 236 13.61 -10.60 4.35
N PRO A 237 12.28 -10.74 4.18
CA PRO A 237 11.65 -12.03 4.01
C PRO A 237 12.19 -12.76 2.78
N MET A 238 12.69 -13.98 2.98
CA MET A 238 13.32 -14.77 1.91
C MET A 238 12.34 -15.66 1.15
N ARG A 239 11.08 -15.74 1.59
CA ARG A 239 10.06 -16.64 1.02
C ARG A 239 8.71 -15.93 0.89
N PRO A 240 7.83 -16.44 0.00
CA PRO A 240 6.43 -16.00 -0.05
C PRO A 240 5.74 -16.16 1.33
N PRO A 241 4.69 -15.35 1.62
CA PRO A 241 4.05 -14.42 0.68
C PRO A 241 4.73 -13.05 0.57
N LEU A 242 5.61 -12.67 1.51
CA LEU A 242 6.18 -11.32 1.60
C LEU A 242 7.47 -11.12 0.81
N GLY A 243 8.19 -12.18 0.46
CA GLY A 243 9.47 -12.02 -0.22
C GLY A 243 9.92 -13.23 -1.04
N GLY A 244 11.24 -13.37 -1.15
CA GLY A 244 11.89 -14.25 -2.12
C GLY A 244 11.71 -13.80 -3.57
N VAL A 245 12.34 -14.56 -4.48
CA VAL A 245 12.39 -14.24 -5.92
C VAL A 245 11.00 -13.99 -6.53
N ALA A 246 9.96 -14.67 -6.03
CA ALA A 246 8.59 -14.52 -6.51
C ALA A 246 8.04 -13.09 -6.34
N ARG A 247 8.41 -12.37 -5.28
CA ARG A 247 8.06 -10.95 -5.05
C ARG A 247 9.12 -10.02 -5.61
N TRP A 248 10.40 -10.30 -5.35
CA TRP A 248 11.49 -9.41 -5.75
C TRP A 248 11.55 -9.17 -7.25
N ARG A 249 11.23 -10.20 -8.06
CA ARG A 249 11.16 -10.07 -9.52
C ARG A 249 10.09 -9.09 -10.02
N LEU A 250 9.10 -8.77 -9.19
CA LEU A 250 8.07 -7.78 -9.48
C LEU A 250 8.53 -6.36 -9.16
N GLY A 251 9.75 -6.19 -8.65
CA GLY A 251 10.32 -4.93 -8.19
C GLY A 251 9.88 -4.57 -6.78
N GLU A 252 9.62 -5.57 -5.94
CA GLU A 252 9.11 -5.39 -4.58
C GLU A 252 10.14 -5.82 -3.53
N LEU A 253 10.15 -5.12 -2.40
CA LEU A 253 10.93 -5.46 -1.21
C LEU A 253 10.08 -5.15 0.02
N THR A 254 9.80 -6.16 0.84
CA THR A 254 9.09 -6.00 2.11
C THR A 254 10.06 -6.14 3.28
N LEU A 255 9.85 -5.38 4.34
CA LEU A 255 10.50 -5.53 5.65
C LEU A 255 9.43 -5.65 6.74
N PRO A 256 9.73 -6.31 7.89
CA PRO A 256 8.98 -6.08 9.11
C PRO A 256 9.08 -4.60 9.49
N TRP A 257 7.96 -4.00 9.90
CA TRP A 257 7.92 -2.58 10.27
C TRP A 257 8.91 -2.22 11.38
N SER A 258 9.12 -3.13 12.33
CA SER A 258 10.07 -2.94 13.45
C SER A 258 11.51 -2.65 13.02
N ALA A 259 11.90 -3.01 11.79
CA ALA A 259 13.20 -2.66 11.25
C ALA A 259 13.37 -1.15 11.00
N VAL A 260 12.27 -0.43 10.77
CA VAL A 260 12.26 0.99 10.39
C VAL A 260 11.34 1.84 11.27
N ASP A 261 10.84 1.30 12.38
CA ASP A 261 9.92 2.01 13.27
C ASP A 261 10.62 3.23 13.89
N PRO A 262 10.13 4.46 13.69
CA PRO A 262 10.76 5.67 14.23
C PRO A 262 10.51 5.85 15.74
N ARG A 263 9.77 4.93 16.36
CA ARG A 263 9.44 4.95 17.80
C ARG A 263 10.27 3.96 18.63
N ALA A 264 11.24 3.29 18.00
CA ALA A 264 12.00 2.17 18.57
C ALA A 264 13.50 2.45 18.69
#